data_AF-A0A1H9PD20-F1
#
_entry.id   AF-A0A1H9PD20-F1
#
_cell.length_a   1.000
_cell.length_b   1.000
_cell.length_c   1.000
_cell.angle_alpha   90.00
_cell.angle_beta   90.00
_cell.angle_gamma   90.00
#
_symmetry.space_group_name_H-M   'P 1'
#
loop_
_entity.id
_entity.type
_entity.pdbx_description
1 polymer ?
#
loop_
_entity_poly.entity_id
_entity_poly.type
_entity_poly.pdbx_seq_one_letter_code
_entity_poly.pdbx_strand_id
1 'polypeptide(L)' 'MDTGTQFSCRYTEVLHRIVDIVTDYAYNDRPSPTIKQLSVKTGYSEEVILESMEYGIYNDWMFLH' A
#
# COMPACT_ATOMS: atom_id res chain seq x y z
N MET A 1 21.72 -11.17 -11.81
CA MET A 1 20.87 -9.96 -11.91
C MET A 1 19.65 -10.25 -11.08
N ASP A 2 19.66 -9.83 -9.81
CA ASP A 2 18.55 -10.04 -8.87
C ASP A 2 17.44 -9.03 -9.15
N THR A 3 16.52 -9.39 -10.03
CA THR A 3 15.34 -8.59 -10.33
C THR A 3 14.33 -8.62 -9.16
N GLY A 4 14.37 -9.63 -8.29
CA GLY A 4 13.41 -9.79 -7.18
C GLY A 4 13.43 -8.67 -6.14
N THR A 5 14.62 -8.12 -5.82
CA THR A 5 14.77 -7.09 -4.79
C THR A 5 14.19 -5.74 -5.20
N GLN A 6 14.24 -5.40 -6.50
CA GLN A 6 13.76 -4.11 -6.99
C GLN A 6 12.23 -4.03 -7.06
N PHE A 7 11.56 -5.13 -7.41
CA PHE A 7 10.08 -5.20 -7.38
C PHE A 7 9.54 -5.15 -5.96
N SER A 8 10.20 -5.85 -5.02
CA SER A 8 9.83 -5.85 -3.61
C SER A 8 9.84 -4.43 -2.99
N CYS A 9 10.81 -3.59 -3.34
CA CYS A 9 10.87 -2.20 -2.86
C CYS A 9 9.71 -1.35 -3.37
N ARG A 10 9.33 -1.49 -4.65
CA ARG A 10 8.21 -0.74 -5.25
C ARG A 10 6.86 -1.14 -4.64
N TYR A 11 6.63 -2.43 -4.44
CA TYR A 11 5.39 -2.91 -3.81
C TYR A 11 5.29 -2.47 -2.34
N THR A 12 6.42 -2.44 -1.63
CA THR A 12 6.48 -1.94 -0.25
C THR A 12 6.11 -0.46 -0.16
N GLU A 13 6.61 0.38 -1.08
CA GLU A 13 6.24 1.80 -1.12
C GLU A 13 4.73 2.00 -1.35
N VAL A 14 4.16 1.26 -2.30
CA VAL A 14 2.72 1.30 -2.60
C VAL A 14 1.91 0.80 -1.40
N LEU A 15 2.36 -0.27 -0.73
CA LEU A 15 1.72 -0.79 0.48
C LEU A 15 1.70 0.24 1.61
N HIS A 16 2.79 0.96 1.86
CA HIS A 16 2.79 2.04 2.87
C HIS A 16 1.76 3.12 2.53
N ARG A 17 1.67 3.55 1.27
CA ARG A 17 0.63 4.53 0.85
C ARG A 17 -0.79 3.99 1.04
N ILE A 18 -1.01 2.71 0.78
CA ILE A 18 -2.31 2.06 1.04
C ILE A 18 -2.63 2.11 2.53
N VAL A 19 -1.67 1.76 3.39
CA VAL A 19 -1.85 1.79 4.86
C VAL A 19 -2.17 3.20 5.35
N ASP A 20 -1.48 4.22 4.86
CA ASP A 20 -1.78 5.62 5.22
C ASP A 20 -3.22 6.00 4.86
N ILE A 21 -3.69 5.63 3.67
CA ILE A 21 -5.06 5.92 3.23
C ILE A 21 -6.08 5.16 4.07
N VAL A 22 -5.86 3.87 4.33
CA VAL A 22 -6.78 3.05 5.14
C VAL A 22 -6.81 3.56 6.59
N THR A 23 -5.68 4.02 7.11
CA THR A 23 -5.58 4.62 8.45
C THR A 23 -6.33 5.95 8.52
N ASP A 24 -6.21 6.83 7.51
CA ASP A 24 -7.05 8.04 7.42
C ASP A 24 -8.54 7.69 7.41
N TYR A 25 -8.93 6.68 6.66
CA TYR A 25 -10.33 6.24 6.61
C TYR A 25 -10.83 5.76 7.97
N ALA A 26 -10.05 4.94 8.67
CA ALA A 26 -10.36 4.47 10.00
C ALA A 26 -10.45 5.62 11.02
N TYR A 27 -9.50 6.57 10.98
CA TYR A 27 -9.48 7.73 11.87
C TYR A 27 -10.71 8.65 11.68
N ASN A 28 -11.26 8.71 10.47
CA ASN A 28 -12.42 9.53 10.13
C ASN A 28 -13.75 8.75 10.15
N ASP A 29 -13.80 7.54 10.73
CA ASP A 29 -14.99 6.67 10.77
C ASP A 29 -15.62 6.43 9.37
N ARG A 30 -14.80 6.37 8.32
CA ARG A 30 -15.24 6.11 6.95
C ARG A 30 -15.25 4.59 6.68
N PRO A 31 -16.17 4.08 5.85
CA PRO A 31 -16.14 2.69 5.43
C PRO A 31 -14.86 2.39 4.65
N SER A 32 -14.26 1.22 4.86
CA SER A 32 -13.01 0.81 4.19
C SER A 32 -13.03 1.09 2.68
N PRO A 33 -11.96 1.68 2.11
CA PRO A 33 -11.93 2.02 0.71
C PRO A 33 -11.93 0.77 -0.18
N THR A 34 -12.61 0.86 -1.33
CA THR A 34 -12.52 -0.19 -2.36
C THR A 34 -11.17 -0.13 -3.08
N ILE A 35 -10.78 -1.23 -3.74
CA ILE A 35 -9.56 -1.27 -4.57
C ILE A 35 -9.56 -0.15 -5.62
N LYS A 36 -10.71 0.11 -6.25
CA LYS A 36 -10.88 1.22 -7.18
C LYS A 36 -10.64 2.59 -6.53
N GLN A 37 -11.12 2.80 -5.31
CA GLN A 37 -10.85 4.05 -4.58
C GLN A 37 -9.37 4.19 -4.21
N LEU A 38 -8.71 3.09 -3.82
CA LEU A 38 -7.27 3.08 -3.58
C LEU A 38 -6.48 3.39 -4.86
N SER A 39 -6.88 2.82 -6.00
CA SER A 39 -6.27 3.13 -7.31
C SER A 39 -6.38 4.62 -7.64
N VAL A 40 -7.58 5.21 -7.51
CA VAL A 40 -7.80 6.64 -7.74
C VAL A 40 -6.97 7.53 -6.80
N LYS A 41 -6.84 7.15 -5.52
CA LYS A 41 -6.13 7.96 -4.52
C LYS A 41 -4.62 7.86 -4.62
N THR A 42 -4.10 6.68 -4.92
CA THR A 42 -2.66 6.42 -4.98
C THR A 42 -2.06 6.73 -6.35
N GLY A 43 -2.88 6.72 -7.41
CA GLY A 43 -2.45 6.87 -8.80
C GLY A 43 -1.92 5.58 -9.45
N TYR A 44 -1.94 4.44 -8.75
CA TYR A 44 -1.53 3.15 -9.28
C TYR A 44 -2.72 2.36 -9.83
N SER A 45 -2.46 1.41 -10.75
CA SER A 45 -3.49 0.51 -11.25
C SER A 45 -4.00 -0.42 -10.15
N GLU A 46 -5.24 -0.92 -10.29
CA GLU A 46 -5.81 -1.89 -9.36
C GLU A 46 -4.94 -3.16 -9.23
N GLU A 47 -4.30 -3.59 -10.32
CA GLU A 47 -3.33 -4.69 -10.33
C GLU A 47 -2.12 -4.41 -9.42
N VAL A 48 -1.49 -3.24 -9.56
CA VAL A 48 -0.35 -2.85 -8.70
C VAL A 48 -0.78 -2.75 -7.23
N ILE A 49 -2.01 -2.29 -6.95
CA ILE A 49 -2.56 -2.29 -5.59
C ILE A 49 -2.63 -3.71 -5.02
N LEU A 50 -3.20 -4.66 -5.78
CA LEU A 50 -3.34 -6.06 -5.37
C LEU A 50 -1.98 -6.73 -5.18
N GLU A 51 -1.07 -6.58 -6.14
CA GLU A 51 0.30 -7.11 -6.04
C GLU A 51 1.05 -6.53 -4.84
N SER A 52 0.82 -5.26 -4.52
CA SER A 52 1.45 -4.61 -3.36
C SER A 52 0.92 -5.12 -2.03
N MET A 53 -0.36 -5.50 -1.96
CA MET A 53 -0.94 -6.17 -0.79
C MET A 53 -0.43 -7.61 -0.64
N GLU A 54 -0.14 -8.30 -1.75
CA GLU A 54 0.34 -9.68 -1.74
C GLU A 54 1.84 -9.80 -1.47
N TYR A 55 2.65 -8.91 -2.05
CA TYR A 55 4.11 -9.00 -2.08
C TYR A 55 4.84 -7.86 -1.35
N GLY A 56 4.12 -6.82 -0.91
CA GLY A 56 4.72 -5.72 -0.14
C GLY A 56 5.17 -6.17 1.25
N ILE A 57 6.30 -5.64 1.70
CA ILE A 57 6.84 -5.95 3.03
C ILE A 57 6.50 -4.80 3.97
N TYR A 58 5.65 -5.04 4.95
CA TYR A 58 5.36 -4.07 5.99
C TYR A 58 6.28 -4.29 7.20
N ASN A 59 7.27 -3.41 7.37
CA ASN A 59 8.15 -3.45 8.54
C ASN A 59 7.65 -2.46 9.59
N ASP A 60 7.05 -2.98 10.66
CA ASP A 60 6.42 -2.23 11.76
C ASP A 60 7.38 -1.27 12.50
N TRP A 61 8.69 -1.44 12.33
CA TRP A 61 9.74 -0.68 13.01
C TRP A 61 9.83 0.79 12.58
N MET A 62 9.15 1.20 11.51
CA MET A 62 9.11 2.62 11.08
C MET A 62 8.09 3.48 11.85
N PHE A 63 7.20 2.88 12.66
CA PHE A 63 6.15 3.62 13.41
C PHE A 63 6.47 3.82 14.90
N LEU A 64 7.63 3.37 15.37
CA LEU A 64 8.13 3.62 16.73
C LEU A 64 9.16 4.76 16.70
N HIS A 65 8.73 6.02 16.54
CA HIS A 65 9.52 7.21 16.87
C HIS A 65 8.63 8.22 17.61
#